data_AF-A0A0F2L2L3-F1
#
_entry.id   AF-A0A0F2L2L3-F1
#
_cell.length_a   1.000
_cell.length_b   1.000
_cell.length_c   1.000
_cell.angle_alpha   90.00
_cell.angle_beta   90.00
_cell.angle_gamma   90.00
#
_symmetry.space_group_name_H-M   'P 1'
#
loop_
_entity.id
_entity.type
_entity.pdbx_description
1 polymer ?
#
loop_
_entity_poly.entity_id
_entity_poly.type
_entity_poly.pdbx_seq_one_letter_code
_entity_poly.pdbx_strand_id
1 'polypeptide(L)'
;MGDKIRVVLVSDLHGSEVAYAKLSNVPKIYKADIVILCGDLTGKALMPIIRLDNGKYTTNLFGEVKTFDESKLDSVMRDARNSGYYPYMVTKEEYDDLLQSPAKVNQVLTKLMISSFEEWMMKVEERYRQFNVKLFYFPGNDDPHIFVDSIRKLDDDVLIYGDERIIEFNKYIILGFGYSNPTPWHTERELTEEEIRFRLDKLFSQVDANKMDRVLAAIHVPPINTSIDLAPKLTPDLKPIIVGGEMMMQHVGSAA
;
A
#
# COMPACT_ATOMS: atom_id res chain seq x y z
N MET A 1 -15.09 0.35 29.43
CA MET A 1 -14.37 -0.45 28.41
C MET A 1 -13.22 -1.17 29.11
N GLY A 2 -12.99 -2.45 28.80
CA GLY A 2 -11.97 -3.24 29.49
C GLY A 2 -10.55 -2.72 29.22
N ASP A 3 -9.61 -3.10 30.08
CA ASP A 3 -8.20 -2.71 30.00
C ASP A 3 -7.43 -3.27 28.79
N LYS A 4 -8.07 -4.05 27.93
CA LYS A 4 -7.45 -4.70 26.77
C LYS A 4 -8.19 -4.29 25.51
N ILE A 5 -7.44 -4.03 24.44
CA ILE A 5 -7.97 -3.79 23.11
C ILE A 5 -7.56 -4.93 22.17
N ARG A 6 -8.40 -5.22 21.18
CA ARG A 6 -8.10 -6.08 20.05
C ARG A 6 -7.71 -5.22 18.86
N VAL A 7 -6.45 -5.32 18.47
CA VAL A 7 -5.89 -4.68 17.28
C VAL A 7 -5.83 -5.69 16.16
N VAL A 8 -6.27 -5.30 14.96
CA VAL A 8 -5.95 -6.04 13.73
C VAL A 8 -4.99 -5.21 12.91
N LEU A 9 -3.81 -5.76 12.63
CA LEU A 9 -2.84 -5.19 11.71
C LEU A 9 -3.05 -5.80 10.32
N VAL A 10 -3.14 -4.95 9.32
CA VAL A 10 -3.21 -5.29 7.90
C VAL A 10 -2.08 -4.54 7.22
N SER A 11 -1.36 -5.17 6.31
CA SER A 11 -0.21 -4.58 5.62
C SER A 11 -0.19 -5.00 4.16
N ASP A 12 0.49 -4.22 3.31
CA ASP A 12 0.87 -4.60 1.94
C ASP A 12 -0.33 -4.98 1.06
N LEU A 13 -1.36 -4.13 1.05
CA LEU A 13 -2.55 -4.39 0.23
C LEU A 13 -2.27 -4.26 -1.28
N HIS A 14 -1.24 -3.51 -1.65
CA HIS A 14 -0.75 -3.30 -3.02
C HIS A 14 -1.89 -3.04 -4.02
N GLY A 15 -2.83 -2.15 -3.67
CA GLY A 15 -3.95 -1.76 -4.53
C GLY A 15 -4.94 -2.88 -4.89
N SER A 16 -4.94 -4.01 -4.20
CA SER A 16 -5.86 -5.12 -4.49
C SER A 16 -7.29 -4.78 -4.05
N GLU A 17 -8.20 -4.55 -5.01
CA GLU A 17 -9.59 -4.20 -4.71
C GLU A 17 -10.30 -5.23 -3.83
N VAL A 18 -10.05 -6.53 -4.05
CA VAL A 18 -10.61 -7.58 -3.22
C VAL A 18 -10.07 -7.56 -1.79
N ALA A 19 -8.82 -7.14 -1.59
CA ALA A 19 -8.24 -7.01 -0.26
C ALA A 19 -8.81 -5.80 0.48
N TYR A 20 -8.98 -4.65 -0.19
CA TYR A 20 -9.69 -3.49 0.37
C TYR A 20 -11.17 -3.80 0.66
N ALA A 21 -11.84 -4.58 -0.19
CA ALA A 21 -13.19 -5.05 0.09
C ALA A 21 -13.25 -5.93 1.35
N LYS A 22 -12.25 -6.77 1.60
CA LYS A 22 -12.12 -7.53 2.85
C LYS A 22 -11.83 -6.62 4.04
N LEU A 23 -10.97 -5.61 3.87
CA LEU A 23 -10.65 -4.61 4.91
C LEU A 23 -11.92 -3.98 5.48
N SER A 24 -12.88 -3.62 4.63
CA SER A 24 -14.17 -3.03 5.06
C SER A 24 -14.98 -3.90 6.05
N ASN A 25 -14.71 -5.21 6.13
CA ASN A 25 -15.38 -6.15 7.02
C ASN A 25 -14.52 -6.63 8.20
N VAL A 26 -13.25 -6.23 8.28
CA VAL A 26 -12.31 -6.65 9.33
C VAL A 26 -12.86 -6.39 10.74
N PRO A 27 -13.43 -5.21 11.07
CA PRO A 27 -13.95 -4.95 12.41
C PRO A 27 -14.99 -5.98 12.85
N LYS A 28 -15.89 -6.35 11.95
CA LYS A 28 -16.96 -7.33 12.22
C LYS A 28 -16.42 -8.75 12.37
N ILE A 29 -15.53 -9.18 11.47
CA ILE A 29 -15.02 -10.56 11.43
C ILE A 29 -14.18 -10.84 12.67
N TYR A 30 -13.25 -9.94 12.98
CA TYR A 30 -12.30 -10.13 14.07
C TYR A 30 -12.77 -9.51 15.39
N LYS A 31 -13.90 -8.79 15.40
CA LYS A 31 -14.39 -8.03 16.56
C LYS A 31 -13.31 -7.03 17.04
N ALA A 32 -12.66 -6.36 16.10
CA ALA A 32 -11.56 -5.45 16.38
C ALA A 32 -12.06 -4.20 17.10
N ASP A 33 -11.28 -3.69 18.06
CA ASP A 33 -11.52 -2.38 18.66
C ASP A 33 -10.91 -1.27 17.80
N ILE A 34 -9.77 -1.56 17.16
CA ILE A 34 -9.12 -0.74 16.14
C ILE A 34 -8.51 -1.61 15.06
N VAL A 35 -8.33 -1.03 13.87
CA VAL A 35 -7.57 -1.64 12.79
C VAL A 35 -6.43 -0.70 12.41
N ILE A 36 -5.28 -1.27 12.07
CA ILE A 36 -4.11 -0.56 11.58
C ILE A 36 -3.81 -1.07 10.18
N LEU A 37 -3.81 -0.19 9.18
CA LEU A 37 -3.40 -0.44 7.81
C LEU A 37 -1.99 0.15 7.59
N CYS A 38 -1.03 -0.72 7.38
CA CYS A 38 0.40 -0.43 7.39
C CYS A 38 0.97 -0.59 5.99
N GLY A 39 1.52 0.47 5.41
CA GLY A 39 2.41 0.29 4.26
C GLY A 39 1.74 -0.03 2.92
N ASP A 40 2.45 0.31 1.85
CA ASP A 40 2.24 -0.08 0.46
C ASP A 40 0.76 -0.19 0.07
N LEU A 41 0.11 0.97 0.14
CA LEU A 41 -1.33 1.14 -0.04
C LEU A 41 -1.71 1.06 -1.53
N THR A 42 -0.83 1.53 -2.41
CA THR A 42 -1.04 1.66 -3.84
C THR A 42 -0.71 0.40 -4.64
N GLY A 43 -1.27 0.32 -5.84
CA GLY A 43 -1.07 -0.78 -6.77
C GLY A 43 0.22 -0.70 -7.56
N LYS A 44 0.45 -1.72 -8.39
CA LYS A 44 1.73 -2.02 -9.04
C LYS A 44 2.03 -1.10 -10.23
N ALA A 45 1.10 -1.05 -11.18
CA ALA A 45 1.36 -0.43 -12.48
C ALA A 45 0.08 -0.12 -13.25
N LEU A 46 0.21 0.81 -14.20
CA LEU A 46 -0.78 1.07 -15.22
C LEU A 46 -0.89 -0.15 -16.15
N MET A 47 -2.11 -0.57 -16.47
CA MET A 47 -2.39 -1.63 -17.44
C MET A 47 -3.24 -1.05 -18.58
N PRO A 48 -2.61 -0.61 -19.68
CA PRO A 48 -3.35 -0.08 -20.83
C PRO A 48 -4.23 -1.17 -21.47
N ILE A 49 -5.49 -0.84 -21.73
CA ILE A 49 -6.42 -1.65 -22.51
C ILE A 49 -6.72 -0.85 -23.79
N ILE A 50 -6.19 -1.32 -24.90
CA ILE A 50 -6.24 -0.62 -26.18
C ILE A 50 -7.51 -1.05 -26.91
N ARG A 51 -8.38 -0.09 -27.23
CA ARG A 51 -9.55 -0.31 -28.08
C ARG A 51 -9.12 -0.36 -29.56
N LEU A 52 -9.53 -1.41 -30.26
CA LEU A 52 -9.27 -1.64 -31.69
C LEU A 52 -10.50 -1.23 -32.53
N ASP A 53 -10.26 -0.87 -33.79
CA ASP A 53 -11.32 -0.39 -34.71
C ASP A 53 -12.41 -1.44 -35.02
N ASN A 54 -12.10 -2.72 -34.80
CA ASN A 54 -13.03 -3.84 -35.01
C ASN A 54 -13.92 -4.15 -33.79
N GLY A 55 -13.97 -3.24 -32.79
CA GLY A 55 -14.76 -3.42 -31.56
C GLY A 55 -14.13 -4.41 -30.56
N LYS A 56 -12.88 -4.81 -30.78
CA LYS A 56 -12.11 -5.64 -29.85
C LYS A 56 -11.16 -4.80 -29.00
N TYR A 57 -10.58 -5.45 -28.00
CA TYR A 57 -9.64 -4.86 -27.07
C TYR A 57 -8.38 -5.69 -27.02
N THR A 58 -7.24 -5.05 -26.82
CA THR A 58 -5.97 -5.75 -26.59
C THR A 58 -5.25 -5.17 -25.37
N THR A 59 -4.61 -6.04 -24.60
CA THR A 59 -3.84 -5.65 -23.41
C THR A 59 -2.72 -6.64 -23.14
N ASN A 60 -1.68 -6.21 -22.44
CA ASN A 60 -0.66 -7.10 -21.90
C ASN A 60 -1.10 -7.55 -20.50
N LEU A 61 -1.58 -8.79 -20.40
CA LEU A 61 -2.00 -9.40 -19.15
C LEU A 61 -0.85 -10.28 -18.63
N PHE A 62 -0.10 -9.77 -17.66
CA PHE A 62 1.00 -10.48 -16.98
C PHE A 62 2.11 -11.01 -17.93
N GLY A 63 2.46 -10.22 -18.96
CA GLY A 63 3.49 -10.58 -19.94
C GLY A 63 2.93 -11.21 -21.22
N GLU A 64 1.63 -11.52 -21.27
CA GLU A 64 0.97 -12.11 -22.42
C GLU A 64 0.03 -11.10 -23.09
N VAL A 65 0.25 -10.83 -24.39
CA VAL A 65 -0.67 -9.98 -25.16
C VAL A 65 -1.93 -10.76 -25.48
N LYS A 66 -3.07 -10.29 -24.96
CA LYS A 66 -4.40 -10.89 -25.19
C LYS A 66 -5.29 -9.95 -25.94
N THR A 67 -6.05 -10.50 -26.89
CA THR A 67 -7.11 -9.80 -27.61
C THR A 67 -8.45 -10.43 -27.29
N PHE A 68 -9.44 -9.63 -26.94
CA PHE A 68 -10.75 -10.09 -26.50
C PHE A 68 -11.87 -9.15 -26.96
N ASP A 69 -13.10 -9.67 -26.98
CA ASP A 69 -14.30 -8.91 -27.37
C ASP A 69 -14.90 -8.18 -26.15
N GLU A 70 -15.76 -7.18 -26.38
CA GLU A 70 -16.38 -6.34 -25.35
C GLU A 70 -17.02 -7.12 -24.19
N SER A 71 -17.62 -8.28 -24.47
CA SER A 71 -18.24 -9.16 -23.45
C SER A 71 -17.27 -9.62 -22.34
N LYS A 72 -15.96 -9.52 -22.54
CA LYS A 72 -14.92 -9.87 -21.55
C LYS A 72 -14.32 -8.66 -20.85
N LEU A 73 -14.62 -7.44 -21.29
CA LEU A 73 -13.97 -6.24 -20.81
C LEU A 73 -14.09 -6.08 -19.28
N ASP A 74 -15.30 -6.16 -18.74
CA ASP A 74 -15.53 -6.02 -17.30
C ASP A 74 -14.77 -7.07 -16.48
N SER A 75 -14.73 -8.32 -16.97
CA SER A 75 -13.98 -9.38 -16.29
C SER A 75 -12.47 -9.11 -16.28
N VAL A 76 -11.90 -8.67 -17.41
CA VAL A 76 -10.47 -8.35 -17.51
C VAL A 76 -10.10 -7.17 -16.63
N MET A 77 -10.91 -6.10 -16.64
CA MET A 77 -10.69 -4.93 -15.78
C MET A 77 -10.76 -5.29 -14.29
N ARG A 78 -11.74 -6.11 -13.91
CA ARG A 78 -11.88 -6.58 -12.53
C ARG A 78 -10.69 -7.44 -12.10
N ASP A 79 -10.25 -8.38 -12.96
CA ASP A 79 -9.13 -9.25 -12.64
C ASP A 79 -7.82 -8.45 -12.51
N ALA A 80 -7.62 -7.43 -13.36
CA ALA A 80 -6.51 -6.49 -13.25
C ALA A 80 -6.51 -5.75 -11.90
N ARG A 81 -7.65 -5.13 -11.54
CA ARG A 81 -7.83 -4.41 -10.27
C ARG A 81 -7.65 -5.29 -9.04
N ASN A 82 -8.20 -6.50 -9.06
CA ASN A 82 -8.00 -7.47 -7.99
C ASN A 82 -6.53 -7.87 -7.82
N SER A 83 -5.74 -7.79 -8.88
CA SER A 83 -4.31 -8.12 -8.90
C SER A 83 -3.40 -6.92 -8.58
N GLY A 84 -3.98 -5.75 -8.29
CA GLY A 84 -3.28 -4.51 -7.98
C GLY A 84 -2.86 -3.68 -9.20
N TYR A 85 -3.38 -3.98 -10.40
CA TYR A 85 -3.13 -3.17 -11.59
C TYR A 85 -4.20 -2.09 -11.77
N TYR A 86 -3.81 -0.98 -12.41
CA TYR A 86 -4.71 0.11 -12.77
C TYR A 86 -5.11 0.00 -14.24
N PRO A 87 -6.24 -0.66 -14.59
CA PRO A 87 -6.67 -0.76 -15.98
C PRO A 87 -7.06 0.63 -16.51
N TYR A 88 -6.53 0.99 -17.67
CA TYR A 88 -6.76 2.29 -18.29
C TYR A 88 -7.09 2.12 -19.77
N MET A 89 -8.31 2.47 -20.15
CA MET A 89 -8.78 2.37 -21.53
C MET A 89 -8.16 3.47 -22.39
N VAL A 90 -7.61 3.08 -23.55
CA VAL A 90 -6.92 4.01 -24.46
C VAL A 90 -7.21 3.66 -25.92
N THR A 91 -7.11 4.64 -26.82
CA THR A 91 -6.96 4.39 -28.25
C THR A 91 -5.52 3.97 -28.59
N LYS A 92 -5.30 3.58 -29.84
CA LYS A 92 -3.94 3.25 -30.32
C LYS A 92 -3.02 4.48 -30.26
N GLU A 93 -3.53 5.64 -30.65
CA GLU A 93 -2.79 6.90 -30.64
C GLU A 93 -2.43 7.34 -29.21
N GLU A 94 -3.38 7.25 -28.27
CA GLU A 94 -3.14 7.56 -26.86
C GLU A 94 -2.11 6.59 -26.24
N TYR A 95 -2.18 5.31 -26.60
CA TYR A 95 -1.19 4.32 -26.16
C TYR A 95 0.21 4.65 -26.69
N ASP A 96 0.33 5.00 -27.96
CA ASP A 96 1.62 5.36 -28.56
C ASP A 96 2.20 6.65 -27.96
N ASP A 97 1.34 7.62 -27.59
CA ASP A 97 1.74 8.83 -26.85
C ASP A 97 2.22 8.51 -25.42
N LEU A 98 1.53 7.60 -24.70
CA LEU A 98 1.96 7.12 -23.38
C LEU A 98 3.32 6.41 -23.44
N LEU A 99 3.55 5.58 -24.46
CA LEU A 99 4.83 4.88 -24.66
C LEU A 99 6.01 5.84 -24.82
N GLN A 100 5.77 7.03 -25.37
CA GLN A 100 6.80 8.04 -25.61
C GLN A 100 7.01 8.98 -24.42
N SER A 101 6.20 8.88 -23.36
CA SER A 101 6.25 9.83 -22.25
C SER A 101 6.09 9.16 -20.88
N PRO A 102 7.21 8.81 -20.22
CA PRO A 102 7.19 8.33 -18.83
C PRO A 102 6.48 9.30 -17.87
N ALA A 103 6.61 10.61 -18.11
CA ALA A 103 5.94 11.63 -17.31
C ALA A 103 4.41 11.53 -17.40
N LYS A 104 3.85 11.30 -18.60
CA LYS A 104 2.40 11.10 -18.76
C LYS A 104 1.92 9.82 -18.10
N VAL A 105 2.68 8.73 -18.22
CA VAL A 105 2.36 7.45 -17.54
C VAL A 105 2.30 7.68 -16.03
N ASN A 106 3.31 8.33 -15.45
CA ASN A 106 3.33 8.64 -14.02
C ASN A 106 2.15 9.53 -13.61
N GLN A 107 1.83 10.57 -14.39
CA GLN A 107 0.69 11.44 -14.10
C GLN A 107 -0.64 10.68 -14.09
N VAL A 108 -0.87 9.80 -15.07
CA VAL A 108 -2.08 8.97 -15.14
C VAL A 108 -2.11 7.97 -13.98
N LEU A 109 -0.99 7.31 -13.71
CA LEU A 109 -0.87 6.32 -12.64
C LEU A 109 -1.15 6.96 -11.28
N THR A 110 -0.50 8.08 -10.95
CA THR A 110 -0.74 8.80 -9.68
C THR A 110 -2.20 9.23 -9.54
N LYS A 111 -2.83 9.71 -10.61
CA LYS A 111 -4.26 10.07 -10.58
C LYS A 111 -5.13 8.85 -10.27
N LEU A 112 -4.86 7.71 -10.90
CA LEU A 112 -5.60 6.47 -10.67
C LEU A 112 -5.36 5.90 -9.26
N MET A 113 -4.12 5.98 -8.76
CA MET A 113 -3.78 5.60 -7.38
C MET A 113 -4.63 6.38 -6.37
N ILE A 114 -4.65 7.70 -6.49
CA ILE A 114 -5.42 8.59 -5.61
C ILE A 114 -6.91 8.27 -5.69
N SER A 115 -7.51 8.31 -6.89
CA SER A 115 -8.96 8.15 -7.03
C SER A 115 -9.44 6.76 -6.61
N SER A 116 -8.63 5.72 -6.86
CA SER A 116 -9.00 4.36 -6.46
C SER A 116 -8.94 4.20 -4.94
N PHE A 117 -7.88 4.72 -4.30
CA PHE A 117 -7.77 4.66 -2.84
C PHE A 117 -8.89 5.44 -2.15
N GLU A 118 -9.23 6.64 -2.65
CA GLU A 118 -10.38 7.42 -2.15
C GLU A 118 -11.69 6.61 -2.23
N GLU A 119 -11.95 5.93 -3.35
CA GLU A 119 -13.14 5.09 -3.50
C GLU A 119 -13.15 3.90 -2.52
N TRP A 120 -12.01 3.24 -2.34
CA TRP A 120 -11.89 2.12 -1.40
C TRP A 120 -12.10 2.57 0.04
N MET A 121 -11.46 3.68 0.43
CA MET A 121 -11.51 4.21 1.78
C MET A 121 -12.89 4.77 2.14
N MET A 122 -13.61 5.35 1.18
CA MET A 122 -15.01 5.74 1.39
C MET A 122 -15.89 4.54 1.81
N LYS A 123 -15.74 3.39 1.14
CA LYS A 123 -16.49 2.16 1.48
C LYS A 123 -16.05 1.60 2.84
N VAL A 124 -14.76 1.70 3.16
CA VAL A 124 -14.20 1.27 4.45
C VAL A 124 -14.74 2.15 5.59
N GLU A 125 -14.69 3.47 5.42
CA GLU A 125 -15.18 4.46 6.39
C GLU A 125 -16.66 4.23 6.72
N GLU A 126 -17.52 4.06 5.71
CA GLU A 126 -18.95 3.83 5.89
C GLU A 126 -19.20 2.62 6.82
N ARG A 127 -18.49 1.51 6.59
CA ARG A 127 -18.59 0.29 7.41
C ARG A 127 -18.03 0.51 8.81
N TYR A 128 -16.88 1.15 8.92
CA TYR A 128 -16.21 1.38 10.20
C TYR A 128 -17.01 2.30 11.11
N ARG A 129 -17.67 3.31 10.54
CA ARG A 129 -18.62 4.19 11.24
C ARG A 129 -19.81 3.40 11.80
N GLN A 130 -20.36 2.45 11.03
CA GLN A 130 -21.44 1.55 11.51
C GLN A 130 -20.99 0.65 12.67
N PHE A 131 -19.72 0.25 12.71
CA PHE A 131 -19.17 -0.59 13.76
C PHE A 131 -18.59 0.20 14.94
N ASN A 132 -18.52 1.53 14.85
CA ASN A 132 -17.86 2.42 15.81
C ASN A 132 -16.39 2.01 16.06
N VAL A 133 -15.66 1.72 14.97
CA VAL A 133 -14.24 1.32 14.97
C VAL A 133 -13.44 2.31 14.15
N LYS A 134 -12.21 2.61 14.60
CA LYS A 134 -11.27 3.49 13.88
C LYS A 134 -10.28 2.67 13.05
N LEU A 135 -9.93 3.19 11.89
CA LEU A 135 -8.84 2.70 11.03
C LEU A 135 -7.69 3.69 11.08
N PHE A 136 -6.54 3.26 11.57
CA PHE A 136 -5.29 4.01 11.47
C PHE A 136 -4.58 3.59 10.20
N TYR A 137 -4.11 4.51 9.37
CA TYR A 137 -3.42 4.18 8.14
C TYR A 137 -2.19 5.07 7.92
N PHE A 138 -1.17 4.49 7.31
CA PHE A 138 0.06 5.18 6.94
C PHE A 138 0.70 4.50 5.73
N PRO A 139 1.44 5.25 4.89
CA PRO A 139 2.00 4.75 3.65
C PRO A 139 3.18 3.81 3.90
N GLY A 140 3.68 3.19 2.83
CA GLY A 140 4.96 2.50 2.80
C GLY A 140 5.92 3.14 1.80
N ASN A 141 6.96 2.40 1.41
CA ASN A 141 7.95 2.89 0.47
C ASN A 141 7.40 2.98 -0.96
N ASP A 142 6.47 2.09 -1.34
CA ASP A 142 5.87 2.04 -2.68
C ASP A 142 4.90 3.20 -2.95
N ASP A 143 4.49 3.95 -1.91
CA ASP A 143 3.50 5.01 -2.01
C ASP A 143 4.13 6.38 -2.35
N PRO A 144 3.91 6.94 -3.56
CA PRO A 144 4.56 8.18 -3.99
C PRO A 144 4.18 9.40 -3.15
N HIS A 145 5.04 10.41 -3.05
CA HIS A 145 4.79 11.60 -2.22
C HIS A 145 3.49 12.32 -2.59
N ILE A 146 3.20 12.46 -3.89
CA ILE A 146 1.98 13.11 -4.36
C ILE A 146 0.72 12.35 -3.90
N PHE A 147 0.78 11.02 -3.89
CA PHE A 147 -0.30 10.19 -3.38
C PHE A 147 -0.46 10.39 -1.87
N VAL A 148 0.63 10.34 -1.12
CA VAL A 148 0.65 10.55 0.34
C VAL A 148 0.06 11.91 0.73
N ASP A 149 0.46 12.98 0.04
CA ASP A 149 -0.06 14.33 0.27
C ASP A 149 -1.57 14.45 0.00
N SER A 150 -2.08 13.63 -0.93
CA SER A 150 -3.52 13.58 -1.22
C SER A 150 -4.28 12.85 -0.12
N ILE A 151 -3.86 11.64 0.24
CA ILE A 151 -4.61 10.78 1.19
C ILE A 151 -4.59 11.29 2.62
N ARG A 152 -3.63 12.15 2.98
CA ARG A 152 -3.62 12.85 4.28
C ARG A 152 -4.89 13.67 4.50
N LYS A 153 -5.54 14.12 3.42
CA LYS A 153 -6.78 14.92 3.49
C LYS A 153 -8.02 14.09 3.82
N LEU A 154 -7.91 12.76 3.80
CA LEU A 154 -8.98 11.85 4.22
C LEU A 154 -9.02 11.65 5.74
N ASP A 155 -8.08 12.24 6.49
CA ASP A 155 -8.02 12.19 7.95
C ASP A 155 -9.29 12.77 8.59
N ASP A 156 -10.00 11.97 9.38
CA ASP A 156 -11.23 12.32 10.08
C ASP A 156 -11.39 11.57 11.42
N ASP A 157 -12.63 11.44 11.93
CA ASP A 157 -12.90 10.75 13.19
C ASP A 157 -12.88 9.21 13.10
N VAL A 158 -12.91 8.64 11.90
CA VAL A 158 -12.94 7.19 11.62
C VAL A 158 -11.64 6.73 10.95
N LEU A 159 -11.23 7.40 9.87
CA LEU A 159 -9.98 7.20 9.14
C LEU A 159 -8.92 8.14 9.72
N ILE A 160 -7.89 7.59 10.36
CA ILE A 160 -6.88 8.37 11.05
C ILE A 160 -5.53 8.21 10.34
N TYR A 161 -5.06 9.28 9.70
CA TYR A 161 -3.75 9.29 9.06
C TYR A 161 -2.65 9.35 10.12
N GLY A 162 -1.79 8.33 10.18
CA GLY A 162 -0.84 8.11 11.29
C GLY A 162 0.64 8.31 10.97
N ASP A 163 1.00 8.62 9.73
CA ASP A 163 2.40 8.71 9.31
C ASP A 163 3.15 9.84 10.04
N GLU A 164 4.25 9.50 10.71
CA GLU A 164 5.07 10.39 11.54
C GLU A 164 4.26 11.18 12.59
N ARG A 165 3.17 10.60 13.11
CA ARG A 165 2.29 11.20 14.14
C ARG A 165 2.22 10.34 15.39
N ILE A 166 2.02 10.99 16.53
CA ILE A 166 1.65 10.37 17.80
C ILE A 166 0.15 10.53 18.00
N ILE A 167 -0.56 9.42 18.15
CA ILE A 167 -2.00 9.43 18.32
C ILE A 167 -2.36 8.69 19.61
N GLU A 168 -2.98 9.41 20.55
CA GLU A 168 -3.53 8.79 21.75
C GLU A 168 -4.87 8.13 21.43
N PHE A 169 -5.01 6.85 21.79
CA PHE A 169 -6.27 6.11 21.68
C PHE A 169 -6.53 5.34 22.98
N ASN A 170 -7.55 5.79 23.72
CA ASN A 170 -7.82 5.35 25.09
C ASN A 170 -6.59 5.54 25.98
N LYS A 171 -5.92 4.45 26.39
CA LYS A 171 -4.68 4.48 27.19
C LYS A 171 -3.44 4.12 26.37
N TYR A 172 -3.60 3.80 25.09
CA TYR A 172 -2.52 3.41 24.18
C TYR A 172 -2.09 4.60 23.34
N ILE A 173 -0.85 4.51 22.85
CA ILE A 173 -0.28 5.47 21.91
C ILE A 173 -0.01 4.70 20.62
N ILE A 174 -0.47 5.23 19.49
CA ILE A 174 -0.21 4.68 18.16
C ILE A 174 0.77 5.60 17.46
N LEU A 175 1.79 5.00 16.85
CA LEU A 175 2.85 5.68 16.13
C LEU A 175 3.01 5.01 14.76
N GLY A 176 2.94 5.80 13.69
CA GLY A 176 3.15 5.32 12.32
C GLY A 176 4.49 5.82 11.76
N PHE A 177 5.20 4.97 11.01
CA PHE A 177 6.39 5.38 10.25
C PHE A 177 6.45 4.68 8.89
N GLY A 178 6.07 5.40 7.84
CA GLY A 178 5.87 4.86 6.50
C GLY A 178 7.06 5.03 5.55
N TYR A 179 8.26 4.67 5.97
CA TYR A 179 9.47 4.72 5.13
C TYR A 179 10.24 3.39 5.23
N SER A 180 11.07 3.10 4.23
CA SER A 180 12.04 2.00 4.28
C SER A 180 13.48 2.46 4.11
N ASN A 181 14.41 1.56 4.41
CA ASN A 181 15.79 1.65 3.93
C ASN A 181 15.83 1.42 2.40
N PRO A 182 16.95 1.73 1.71
CA PRO A 182 16.99 1.67 0.25
C PRO A 182 16.70 0.26 -0.29
N THR A 183 15.85 0.18 -1.30
CA THR A 183 15.44 -1.06 -1.94
C THR A 183 16.01 -1.15 -3.36
N PRO A 184 15.97 -2.33 -4.01
CA PRO A 184 16.32 -2.46 -5.43
C PRO A 184 15.42 -1.65 -6.39
N TRP A 185 14.25 -1.19 -5.93
CA TRP A 185 13.28 -0.46 -6.74
C TRP A 185 13.49 1.06 -6.71
N HIS A 186 14.27 1.59 -5.76
CA HIS A 186 14.56 3.02 -5.64
C HIS A 186 13.29 3.89 -5.62
N THR A 187 12.36 3.52 -4.75
CA THR A 187 11.07 4.19 -4.56
C THR A 187 11.22 5.56 -3.88
N GLU A 188 10.19 6.40 -3.95
CA GLU A 188 10.26 7.79 -3.46
C GLU A 188 10.43 7.90 -1.93
N ARG A 189 9.97 6.90 -1.18
CA ARG A 189 9.93 6.91 0.29
C ARG A 189 10.96 5.95 0.91
N GLU A 190 12.18 6.01 0.37
CA GLU A 190 13.36 5.35 0.91
C GLU A 190 14.30 6.37 1.57
N LEU A 191 14.88 6.00 2.72
CA LEU A 191 15.76 6.83 3.55
C LEU A 191 17.02 6.06 3.92
N THR A 192 18.11 6.75 4.25
CA THR A 192 19.28 6.06 4.83
C THR A 192 19.00 5.58 6.26
N GLU A 193 19.77 4.61 6.76
CA GLU A 193 19.64 4.13 8.14
C GLU A 193 19.78 5.26 9.17
N GLU A 194 20.66 6.22 8.92
CA GLU A 194 20.83 7.40 9.77
C GLU A 194 19.59 8.31 9.77
N GLU A 195 18.96 8.50 8.61
CA GLU A 195 17.73 9.29 8.49
C GLU A 195 16.54 8.60 9.16
N ILE A 196 16.41 7.27 9.00
CA ILE A 196 15.40 6.46 9.68
C ILE A 196 15.58 6.58 11.19
N ARG A 197 16.79 6.33 11.70
CA ARG A 197 17.10 6.45 13.14
C ARG A 197 16.77 7.84 13.66
N PHE A 198 17.22 8.88 12.97
CA PHE A 198 16.98 10.26 13.38
C PHE A 198 15.48 10.58 13.47
N ARG A 199 14.68 10.17 12.47
CA ARG A 199 13.24 10.44 12.46
C ARG A 199 12.49 9.62 13.51
N LEU A 200 12.84 8.34 13.68
CA LEU A 200 12.27 7.48 14.72
C LEU A 200 12.62 8.01 16.12
N ASP A 201 13.87 8.35 16.40
CA ASP A 201 14.30 8.93 17.68
C ASP A 201 13.52 10.22 17.99
N LYS A 202 13.37 11.10 16.98
CA LYS A 202 12.56 12.31 17.11
C LYS A 202 11.09 11.99 17.41
N LEU A 203 10.52 10.97 16.79
CA LEU A 203 9.13 10.56 17.01
C LEU A 203 8.94 9.96 18.40
N PHE A 204 9.78 9.01 18.80
CA PHE A 204 9.70 8.38 20.14
C PHE A 204 10.04 9.35 21.27
N SER A 205 10.91 10.34 21.08
CA SER A 205 11.25 11.35 22.11
C SER A 205 10.08 12.24 22.54
N GLN A 206 9.02 12.30 21.74
CA GLN A 206 7.80 13.04 22.05
C GLN A 206 6.82 12.21 22.91
N VAL A 207 7.09 10.93 23.13
CA VAL A 207 6.29 10.05 23.99
C VAL A 207 6.80 10.13 25.43
N ASP A 208 5.89 10.37 26.37
CA ASP A 208 6.23 10.34 27.81
C ASP A 208 6.83 8.98 28.17
N ALA A 209 8.00 8.97 28.82
CA ALA A 209 8.72 7.75 29.19
C ALA A 209 7.88 6.78 30.06
N ASN A 210 6.91 7.30 30.83
CA ASN A 210 6.00 6.50 31.66
C ASN A 210 4.82 5.86 30.89
N LYS A 211 4.68 6.14 29.58
CA LYS A 211 3.66 5.56 28.69
C LYS A 211 4.26 4.62 27.64
N MET A 212 5.59 4.42 27.64
CA MET A 212 6.29 3.64 26.60
C MET A 212 5.80 2.18 26.51
N ASP A 213 5.37 1.60 27.64
CA ASP A 213 4.77 0.27 27.73
C ASP A 213 3.40 0.14 27.03
N ARG A 214 2.85 1.25 26.52
CA ARG A 214 1.54 1.32 25.85
C ARG A 214 1.63 1.77 24.39
N VAL A 215 2.85 1.86 23.85
CA VAL A 215 3.08 2.26 22.46
C VAL A 215 2.84 1.08 21.52
N LEU A 216 2.02 1.32 20.51
CA LEU A 216 1.82 0.48 19.33
C LEU A 216 2.53 1.17 18.16
N ALA A 217 3.79 0.82 17.96
CA ALA A 217 4.59 1.33 16.86
C ALA A 217 4.36 0.48 15.61
N ALA A 218 3.82 1.11 14.59
CA ALA A 218 3.51 0.50 13.31
C ALA A 218 4.45 1.12 12.27
N ILE A 219 5.57 0.42 12.06
CA ILE A 219 6.71 0.86 11.27
C ILE A 219 6.75 -0.01 10.02
N HIS A 220 6.78 0.61 8.85
CA HIS A 220 6.73 -0.09 7.56
C HIS A 220 7.94 -1.03 7.40
N VAL A 221 9.16 -0.49 7.55
CA VAL A 221 10.37 -1.31 7.48
C VAL A 221 10.53 -2.16 8.74
N PRO A 222 10.64 -3.50 8.62
CA PRO A 222 10.87 -4.36 9.76
C PRO A 222 12.31 -4.21 10.30
N PRO A 223 12.54 -4.55 11.58
CA PRO A 223 13.89 -4.63 12.13
C PRO A 223 14.71 -5.73 11.42
N ILE A 224 15.96 -5.41 11.11
CA ILE A 224 16.89 -6.34 10.45
C ILE A 224 17.19 -7.56 11.32
N ASN A 225 17.51 -8.68 10.68
CA ASN A 225 17.90 -9.94 11.34
C ASN A 225 16.78 -10.55 12.19
N THR A 226 15.54 -10.44 11.73
CA THR A 226 14.38 -11.06 12.36
C THR A 226 13.72 -12.07 11.43
N SER A 227 12.66 -12.74 11.88
CA SER A 227 11.91 -13.63 10.98
C SER A 227 10.99 -12.86 10.02
N ILE A 228 10.73 -11.58 10.29
CA ILE A 228 9.77 -10.74 9.57
C ILE A 228 10.42 -9.84 8.52
N ASP A 229 11.76 -9.82 8.42
CA ASP A 229 12.50 -9.04 7.42
C ASP A 229 13.13 -9.90 6.32
N LEU A 230 12.72 -11.16 6.20
CA LEU A 230 13.19 -12.06 5.16
C LEU A 230 12.46 -11.80 3.84
N ALA A 231 13.21 -11.45 2.81
CA ALA A 231 12.71 -11.30 1.44
C ALA A 231 13.53 -12.15 0.45
N PRO A 232 12.97 -12.48 -0.73
CA PRO A 232 13.70 -13.17 -1.78
C PRO A 232 14.95 -12.39 -2.19
N LYS A 233 16.08 -13.09 -2.25
CA LYS A 233 17.28 -12.53 -2.85
C LYS A 233 17.08 -12.39 -4.35
N LEU A 234 17.40 -11.21 -4.88
CA LEU A 234 17.20 -10.88 -6.29
C LEU A 234 18.52 -10.87 -7.08
N THR A 235 18.41 -11.20 -8.37
CA THR A 235 19.44 -10.91 -9.37
C THR A 235 19.44 -9.42 -9.75
N PRO A 236 20.46 -8.92 -10.48
CA PRO A 236 20.48 -7.54 -10.97
C PRO A 236 19.29 -7.17 -11.89
N ASP A 237 18.66 -8.16 -12.54
CA ASP A 237 17.43 -7.99 -13.33
C ASP A 237 16.14 -8.22 -12.51
N LEU A 238 16.22 -8.10 -11.18
CA LEU A 238 15.10 -8.18 -10.22
C LEU A 238 14.34 -9.52 -10.23
N LYS A 239 15.01 -10.62 -10.54
CA LYS A 239 14.42 -11.97 -10.47
C LYS A 239 14.84 -12.70 -9.20
N PRO A 240 13.94 -13.47 -8.56
CA PRO A 240 14.32 -14.31 -7.42
C PRO A 240 15.43 -15.31 -7.78
N ILE A 241 16.42 -15.43 -6.90
CA ILE A 241 17.48 -16.44 -7.00
C ILE A 241 16.95 -17.77 -6.45
N ILE A 242 17.01 -18.82 -7.28
CA ILE A 242 16.60 -20.18 -6.92
C ILE A 242 17.82 -21.09 -6.90
N VAL A 243 18.04 -21.80 -5.79
CA VAL A 243 19.13 -22.78 -5.62
C VAL A 243 18.53 -24.09 -5.12
N GLY A 244 18.78 -25.19 -5.84
CA GLY A 244 18.24 -26.51 -5.45
C GLY A 244 16.71 -26.61 -5.48
N GLY A 245 16.02 -25.70 -6.18
CA GLY A 245 14.55 -25.62 -6.22
C GLY A 245 13.92 -24.75 -5.13
N GLU A 246 14.72 -24.21 -4.21
CA GLU A 246 14.26 -23.31 -3.16
C GLU A 246 14.65 -21.86 -3.46
N MET A 247 13.80 -20.93 -3.03
CA MET A 247 14.06 -19.50 -3.14
C MET A 247 15.05 -19.08 -2.07
N MET A 248 16.17 -18.48 -2.48
CA MET A 248 17.14 -17.94 -1.55
C MET A 248 16.58 -16.70 -0.87
N MET A 249 16.61 -16.66 0.46
CA MET A 249 16.14 -15.53 1.25
C MET A 249 17.31 -14.71 1.78
N GLN A 250 17.07 -13.43 2.05
CA GLN A 250 18.02 -12.53 2.73
C GLN A 250 17.29 -11.57 3.66
N HIS A 251 17.99 -11.08 4.67
CA HIS A 251 17.51 -10.00 5.54
C HIS A 251 17.54 -8.68 4.79
N VAL A 252 16.41 -7.97 4.78
CA VAL A 252 16.24 -6.66 4.12
C VAL A 252 15.75 -5.57 5.07
N GLY A 253 15.58 -5.87 6.35
CA GLY A 253 15.10 -4.91 7.34
C GLY A 253 16.10 -3.79 7.64
N SER A 254 15.68 -2.86 8.48
CA SER A 254 16.48 -1.72 8.90
C SER A 254 17.24 -2.00 10.19
N ALA A 255 18.46 -1.46 10.28
CA ALA A 255 19.32 -1.50 11.46
C ALA A 255 19.20 -0.24 12.34
N ALA A 256 18.29 0.67 12.00
CA ALA A 256 18.08 1.95 12.66
C ALA A 256 17.73 1.79 14.14
#